data_AF-A0A133UGG4-F1
#
_entry.id   AF-A0A133UGG4-F1
#
_cell.length_a   1.000
_cell.length_b   1.000
_cell.length_c   1.000
_cell.angle_alpha   90.00
_cell.angle_beta   90.00
_cell.angle_gamma   90.00
#
_symmetry.space_group_name_H-M   'P 1'
#
loop_
_entity.id
_entity.type
_entity.pdbx_description
1 polymer ?
#
loop_
_entity_poly.entity_id
_entity_poly.type
_entity_poly.pdbx_seq_one_letter_code
_entity_poly.pdbx_strand_id
1 'polypeptide(L)' 'MGKKDVSISDSIYDRIKERVEGTGFDSVDEYVEYVLREVVEEEEEEEEPYTEEDEEKVKERLRALGYMD' A
#
# COMPACT_ATOMS: atom_id res chain seq x y z
N MET A 1 2.26 20.98 3.71
CA MET A 1 1.47 20.12 2.80
C MET A 1 0.05 20.68 2.77
N GLY A 2 -0.60 20.75 1.59
CA GLY A 2 -1.98 21.22 1.49
C GLY A 2 -2.96 20.06 1.67
N LYS A 3 -4.05 20.26 2.42
CA LYS A 3 -5.18 19.31 2.46
C LYS A 3 -6.04 19.45 1.20
N LYS A 4 -6.65 18.34 0.79
CA LYS A 4 -7.61 18.26 -0.32
C LYS A 4 -8.88 17.58 0.19
N ASP A 5 -10.03 18.05 -0.27
CA ASP A 5 -11.33 17.46 0.06
C ASP A 5 -11.70 16.39 -0.96
N VAL A 6 -12.25 15.28 -0.49
CA VAL A 6 -12.76 14.16 -1.32
C VAL A 6 -14.20 13.89 -0.92
N SER A 7 -15.09 13.84 -1.91
CA SER A 7 -16.50 13.52 -1.69
C SER A 7 -16.77 12.03 -1.89
N ILE A 8 -17.43 11.41 -0.93
CA ILE A 8 -17.89 10.02 -0.95
C ILE A 8 -19.37 9.96 -0.58
N SER A 9 -20.06 8.85 -0.88
CA SER A 9 -21.45 8.70 -0.46
C SER A 9 -21.56 8.50 1.05
N ASP A 10 -22.67 8.96 1.63
CA ASP A 10 -22.96 8.80 3.08
C ASP A 10 -22.83 7.34 3.53
N SER A 11 -23.31 6.40 2.71
CA SER A 11 -23.23 4.97 2.98
C SER A 11 -21.80 4.42 3.10
N ILE A 12 -20.83 5.01 2.40
CA ILE A 12 -19.42 4.63 2.51
C ILE A 12 -18.81 5.29 3.74
N TYR A 13 -19.12 6.57 3.97
CA TYR A 13 -18.65 7.28 5.16
C TYR A 13 -19.09 6.59 6.45
N ASP A 14 -20.35 6.17 6.55
CA ASP A 14 -20.88 5.49 7.74
C ASP A 14 -20.15 4.17 8.01
N ARG A 15 -19.90 3.37 6.96
CA ARG A 15 -19.14 2.11 7.07
C ARG A 15 -17.69 2.35 7.49
N ILE A 16 -17.07 3.43 7.01
CA ILE A 16 -15.72 3.80 7.42
C ILE A 16 -15.73 4.20 8.89
N LYS A 17 -16.70 5.03 9.30
CA LYS A 17 -16.84 5.47 10.68
C LYS A 17 -16.99 4.29 11.64
N GLU A 18 -17.87 3.34 11.34
CA GLU A 18 -18.02 2.10 12.13
C GLU A 18 -16.72 1.29 12.19
N ARG A 19 -15.95 1.26 11.10
CA ARG A 19 -14.66 0.55 11.05
C ARG A 19 -13.56 1.24 11.85
N VAL A 20 -13.59 2.56 11.94
CA VAL A 20 -12.64 3.36 12.72
C VAL A 20 -12.90 3.20 14.23
N GLU A 21 -14.15 2.99 14.64
CA GLU A 21 -14.50 2.74 16.04
C GLU A 21 -13.78 1.49 16.59
N GLY A 22 -12.88 1.70 17.55
CA GLY A 22 -12.08 0.63 18.17
C GLY A 22 -10.71 0.41 17.52
N THR A 23 -10.34 1.22 16.53
CA THR A 23 -8.97 1.29 16.01
C THR A 23 -8.14 2.34 16.76
N GLY A 24 -6.85 2.45 16.43
CA GLY A 24 -5.96 3.48 16.97
C GLY A 24 -6.00 4.82 16.23
N PHE A 25 -6.88 4.99 15.24
CA PHE A 25 -6.99 6.23 14.46
C PHE A 25 -7.81 7.28 15.20
N ASP A 26 -7.35 8.54 15.20
CA ASP A 26 -8.01 9.65 15.88
C ASP A 26 -9.15 10.25 15.05
N SER A 27 -9.21 9.95 13.74
CA SER A 27 -10.24 10.48 12.84
C SER A 27 -10.49 9.61 11.61
N VAL A 28 -11.64 9.83 10.98
CA VAL A 28 -11.97 9.22 9.67
C VAL A 28 -10.97 9.68 8.60
N ASP A 29 -10.58 10.95 8.60
CA ASP A 29 -9.59 11.50 7.67
C ASP A 29 -8.26 10.74 7.74
N GLU A 30 -7.76 10.46 8.95
CA GLU A 30 -6.51 9.75 9.15
C GLU A 30 -6.58 8.30 8.64
N TYR A 31 -7.69 7.62 8.92
CA TYR A 31 -7.91 6.27 8.42
C TYR A 31 -7.99 6.23 6.87
N VAL A 32 -8.70 7.20 6.27
CA VAL A 32 -8.81 7.29 4.81
C VAL A 32 -7.46 7.62 4.19
N GLU A 33 -6.67 8.53 4.78
CA GLU A 33 -5.32 8.83 4.32
C GLU A 33 -4.42 7.60 4.37
N TYR A 34 -4.46 6.83 5.47
CA TYR A 34 -3.72 5.57 5.59
C TYR A 34 -4.10 4.59 4.49
N VAL A 35 -5.39 4.29 4.32
CA VAL A 35 -5.85 3.32 3.31
C VAL A 35 -5.49 3.77 1.88
N LEU A 36 -5.67 5.05 1.56
CA LEU A 36 -5.32 5.57 0.24
C LEU A 36 -3.82 5.52 -0.02
N ARG A 37 -2.98 5.74 1.01
CA ARG A 37 -1.53 5.60 0.88
C ARG A 37 -1.15 4.16 0.55
N GLU A 38 -1.61 3.19 1.33
CA GLU A 38 -1.27 1.78 1.11
C GLU A 38 -1.69 1.32 -0.29
N VAL A 39 -2.87 1.74 -0.77
CA VAL A 39 -3.34 1.39 -2.13
C VAL A 39 -2.46 1.99 -3.22
N VAL A 40 -2.02 3.24 -3.06
CA VAL A 40 -1.14 3.88 -4.05
C VAL A 40 0.28 3.31 -3.99
N GLU A 41 0.79 3.03 -2.78
CA GLU A 41 2.11 2.43 -2.59
C GLU A 41 2.16 0.97 -3.09
N GLU A 42 1.10 0.17 -2.90
CA GLU A 42 0.98 -1.16 -3.51
C GLU A 42 0.99 -1.10 -5.04
N GLU A 43 0.31 -0.11 -5.65
CA GLU A 43 0.38 0.11 -7.10
C GLU A 43 1.78 0.53 -7.55
N GLU A 44 2.50 1.35 -6.78
CA GLU A 44 3.90 1.71 -7.07
C GLU A 44 4.85 0.51 -6.94
N GLU A 45 4.66 -0.37 -5.95
CA GLU A 45 5.45 -1.60 -5.79
C GLU A 45 5.13 -2.64 -6.88
N GLU A 46 3.88 -2.72 -7.37
CA GLU A 46 3.52 -3.53 -8.54
C GLU A 46 4.03 -2.93 -9.87
N GLU A 47 4.11 -1.59 -9.96
CA GLU A 47 4.68 -0.86 -11.09
C GLU A 47 6.21 -0.74 -11.06
N GLU A 48 6.89 -1.17 -9.99
CA GLU A 48 8.31 -1.55 -10.00
C GLU A 48 8.40 -3.03 -10.41
N PRO A 49 8.30 -3.37 -11.72
CA PRO A 49 8.63 -4.72 -12.12
C PRO A 49 10.07 -4.95 -11.67
N TYR A 50 10.30 -6.06 -10.95
CA TYR A 50 11.65 -6.55 -10.68
C TYR A 50 12.46 -6.32 -11.94
N THR A 51 13.39 -5.37 -11.87
CA THR A 51 14.13 -4.98 -13.05
C THR A 51 14.93 -6.20 -13.51
N GLU A 52 15.34 -6.27 -14.78
CA GLU A 52 16.25 -7.35 -15.20
C GLU A 52 17.47 -7.45 -14.27
N GLU A 53 17.89 -6.33 -13.68
CA GLU A 53 18.94 -6.25 -12.67
C GLU A 53 18.56 -6.94 -11.34
N ASP A 54 17.31 -6.80 -10.88
CA ASP A 54 16.82 -7.49 -9.67
C ASP A 54 16.68 -9.00 -9.90
N GLU A 55 16.21 -9.39 -11.09
CA GLU A 55 16.23 -10.80 -11.50
C GLU A 55 17.67 -11.37 -11.52
N GLU A 56 18.65 -10.65 -12.06
CA GLU A 56 20.04 -11.11 -12.08
C GLU A 56 20.62 -11.24 -10.67
N LYS A 57 20.35 -10.29 -9.77
CA LYS A 57 20.78 -10.36 -8.36
C LYS A 57 20.17 -11.56 -7.64
N VAL A 58 18.89 -11.85 -7.88
CA VAL A 58 18.23 -13.03 -7.33
C VAL A 58 18.83 -14.31 -7.90
N LYS A 59 19.08 -14.38 -9.22
CA LYS A 59 19.73 -15.53 -9.88
C LYS A 59 21.15 -15.77 -9.37
N GLU A 60 21.96 -14.72 -9.16
CA GLU A 60 23.28 -14.85 -8.54
C GLU A 60 23.19 -15.37 -7.10
N ARG A 61 22.26 -14.87 -6.30
CA ARG A 61 22.07 -15.32 -4.92
C ARG A 61 21.60 -16.78 -4.84
N LEU A 62 20.71 -17.19 -5.74
CA LEU A 62 20.25 -18.58 -5.86
C LEU A 62 21.37 -19.51 -6.30
N ARG A 63 22.22 -19.09 -7.26
CA ARG A 63 23.44 -19.83 -7.65
C ARG A 63 24.42 -19.96 -6.48
N ALA A 64 24.67 -18.89 -5.74
CA ALA A 64 25.54 -18.91 -4.56
C ALA A 64 25.05 -19.83 -3.44
N LEU A 65 23.73 -20.00 -3.32
CA LEU A 65 23.09 -20.90 -2.36
C LEU A 65 22.91 -22.33 -2.90
N GLY A 66 23.25 -22.60 -4.16
CA GLY A 66 23.15 -23.92 -4.79
C GLY A 66 21.71 -24.32 -5.17
N TYR A 67 20.81 -23.35 -5.33
CA TYR A 67 19.43 -23.58 -5.77
C TYR A 67 19.26 -23.46 -7.30
N MET A 68 20.29 -22.99 -8.02
CA MET A 68 20.36 -22.92 -9.49
C MET A 68 21.76 -23.31 -9.95
N ASP A 69 21.83 -24.08 -11.05
CA ASP A 69 23.06 -24.38 -11.81
C ASP A 69 23.30 -23.34 -12.93
#